data_AF-A0A7S2EQN2-F1
#
_entry.id   AF-A0A7S2EQN2-F1
#
_cell.length_a   1.000
_cell.length_b   1.000
_cell.length_c   1.000
_cell.angle_alpha   90.00
_cell.angle_beta   90.00
_cell.angle_gamma   90.00
#
_symmetry.space_group_name_H-M   'P 1'
#
loop_
_entity.id
_entity.type
_entity.pdbx_description
1 polymer ?
#
loop_
_entity_poly.entity_id
_entity_poly.type
_entity_poly.pdbx_seq_one_letter_code
_entity_poly.pdbx_strand_id
1 'polypeptide(L)'
;LLGRGERSVLILGEPGSGKTTIVREATRILAEDQNVVVVDTSNEIAGDGRVPHSCIGLARRMMVPSLDKQGDVMVECVQNHTPHVMVIDEIGRPREVNAA
;
A
#
# COMPACT_ATOMS: atom_id res chain seq x y z
N LEU A 1 14.56 6.78 7.88
CA LEU A 1 13.39 7.41 7.21
C LEU A 1 12.81 6.37 6.28
N LEU A 2 11.49 6.16 6.33
CA LEU A 2 10.76 5.14 5.56
C LEU A 2 11.15 5.21 4.08
N GLY A 3 11.14 4.08 3.35
CA GLY A 3 11.47 4.04 1.92
C GLY A 3 12.96 4.13 1.57
N ARG A 4 13.87 4.09 2.56
CA ARG A 4 15.32 4.01 2.33
C ARG A 4 15.86 2.66 2.83
N GLY A 5 15.97 1.68 1.92
CA GLY A 5 16.50 0.34 2.15
C GLY A 5 15.49 -0.79 1.86
N GLU A 6 15.96 -2.03 1.79
CA GLU A 6 15.17 -3.23 1.41
C GLU A 6 14.32 -3.80 2.56
N ARG A 7 13.97 -2.98 3.57
CA ARG A 7 13.26 -3.47 4.76
C ARG A 7 11.79 -3.08 4.73
N SER A 8 10.94 -4.06 4.97
CA SER A 8 9.50 -3.89 5.16
C SER A 8 9.22 -3.24 6.53
N VAL A 9 8.15 -2.45 6.60
CA VAL A 9 7.70 -1.76 7.81
C VAL A 9 6.26 -2.16 8.09
N LEU A 10 6.00 -2.65 9.29
CA LEU A 10 4.67 -3.02 9.76
C LEU A 10 4.23 -2.05 10.87
N ILE A 11 3.07 -1.44 10.69
CA ILE A 11 2.47 -0.54 11.69
C ILE A 11 1.41 -1.31 12.47
N LEU A 12 1.60 -1.45 13.79
CA LEU A 12 0.71 -2.20 14.68
C LEU A 12 0.03 -1.27 15.69
N GLY A 13 -1.19 -1.61 16.09
CA GLY A 13 -1.95 -0.89 17.10
C GLY A 13 -3.43 -1.24 17.11
N GLU A 14 -4.11 -0.90 18.19
CA GLU A 14 -5.55 -1.15 18.38
C GLU A 14 -6.43 -0.48 17.31
N PRO A 15 -7.68 -0.96 17.10
CA PRO A 15 -8.64 -0.26 16.26
C PRO A 15 -8.77 1.23 16.64
N GLY A 16 -8.79 2.12 15.64
CA GLY A 16 -8.89 3.56 15.89
C GLY A 16 -7.60 4.26 16.33
N SER A 17 -6.45 3.58 16.43
CA SER A 17 -5.18 4.18 16.86
C SER A 17 -4.50 5.11 15.83
N GLY A 18 -5.11 5.33 14.66
CA GLY A 18 -4.58 6.21 13.62
C GLY A 18 -3.57 5.56 12.66
N LYS A 19 -3.49 4.23 12.59
CA LYS A 19 -2.60 3.50 11.66
C LYS A 19 -2.76 3.97 10.21
N THR A 20 -4.00 3.98 9.71
CA THR A 20 -4.31 4.41 8.34
C THR A 20 -3.94 5.88 8.11
N THR A 21 -4.05 6.73 9.12
CA THR A 21 -3.59 8.14 9.04
C THR A 21 -2.08 8.21 8.80
N ILE A 22 -1.30 7.42 9.53
CA ILE A 22 0.15 7.35 9.35
C ILE A 22 0.49 6.77 7.97
N VAL A 23 -0.20 5.71 7.55
CA VAL A 23 0.01 5.08 6.23
C VAL A 23 -0.24 6.07 5.10
N ARG A 24 -1.36 6.79 5.14
CA ARG A 24 -1.70 7.80 4.11
C ARG A 24 -0.66 8.90 4.05
N GLU A 25 -0.26 9.44 5.20
CA GLU A 25 0.71 10.54 5.23
C GLU A 25 2.11 10.08 4.79
N ALA A 26 2.55 8.90 5.21
CA ALA A 26 3.79 8.30 4.72
C ALA A 26 3.73 8.07 3.21
N THR A 27 2.63 7.53 2.69
CA THR A 27 2.41 7.33 1.25
C THR A 27 2.51 8.64 0.49
N ARG A 28 1.83 9.69 0.98
CA ARG A 28 1.83 11.03 0.38
C ARG A 28 3.23 11.61 0.29
N ILE A 29 4.01 11.55 1.39
CA ILE A 29 5.37 12.08 1.46
C ILE A 29 6.32 11.29 0.55
N LEU A 30 6.28 9.96 0.60
CA LEU A 30 7.17 9.12 -0.21
C LEU A 30 6.89 9.29 -1.71
N ALA A 31 5.64 9.57 -2.09
CA ALA A 31 5.28 9.78 -3.48
C ALA A 31 5.79 11.11 -4.07
N GLU A 32 6.35 12.02 -3.26
CA GLU A 32 6.92 13.28 -3.75
C GLU A 32 8.18 13.04 -4.60
N ASP A 33 9.00 12.05 -4.25
CA ASP A 33 10.25 11.72 -4.94
C ASP A 33 10.44 10.24 -5.29
N GLN A 34 9.51 9.35 -4.89
CA GLN A 34 9.57 7.92 -5.19
C GLN A 34 8.35 7.43 -5.98
N ASN A 35 8.58 6.46 -6.88
CA ASN A 35 7.51 5.63 -7.44
C ASN A 35 6.83 4.78 -6.34
N VAL A 36 5.70 5.26 -5.82
CA VAL A 36 4.89 4.59 -4.80
C VAL A 36 3.63 3.99 -5.42
N VAL A 37 3.32 2.75 -5.07
CA VAL A 37 2.08 2.08 -5.47
C VAL A 37 1.37 1.53 -4.24
N VAL A 38 0.11 1.92 -4.08
CA VAL A 38 -0.80 1.37 -3.07
C VAL A 38 -1.55 0.19 -3.68
N VAL A 39 -1.39 -1.00 -3.11
CA VAL A 39 -2.24 -2.17 -3.39
C VAL A 39 -3.38 -2.15 -2.36
N ASP A 40 -4.57 -1.77 -2.82
CA ASP A 40 -5.72 -1.42 -1.96
C ASP A 40 -6.84 -2.45 -2.10
N THR A 41 -7.14 -3.16 -1.02
CA THR A 41 -8.11 -4.26 -0.97
C THR A 41 -9.48 -3.82 -0.47
N SER A 42 -9.49 -2.88 0.46
CA SER A 42 -10.65 -2.46 1.27
C SER A 42 -11.13 -1.04 0.93
N ASN A 43 -10.40 -0.34 0.05
CA ASN A 43 -10.52 1.10 -0.18
C ASN A 43 -10.17 1.95 1.05
N GLU A 44 -9.59 1.36 2.10
CA GLU A 44 -9.27 2.10 3.33
C GLU A 44 -8.15 3.11 3.13
N ILE A 45 -7.19 2.85 2.22
CA ILE A 45 -6.08 3.79 2.03
C ILE A 45 -6.50 4.90 1.07
N ALA A 46 -6.97 4.56 -0.12
CA ALA A 46 -7.15 5.50 -1.23
C ALA A 46 -8.62 5.87 -1.50
N GLY A 47 -9.57 5.37 -0.71
CA GLY A 47 -10.99 5.72 -0.80
C GLY A 47 -11.75 5.08 -1.97
N ASP A 48 -13.08 5.16 -1.92
CA ASP A 48 -14.00 4.41 -2.81
C ASP A 48 -14.14 4.98 -4.24
N GLY A 49 -13.51 6.12 -4.52
CA GLY A 49 -13.59 6.77 -5.83
C GLY A 49 -12.93 5.93 -6.94
N ARG A 50 -13.38 6.10 -8.20
CA ARG A 50 -12.66 5.52 -9.36
C ARG A 50 -11.25 6.09 -9.51
N VAL A 51 -11.10 7.37 -9.19
CA VAL A 51 -9.82 8.06 -9.03
C VAL A 51 -9.41 7.94 -7.57
N PRO A 52 -8.16 7.57 -7.26
CA PRO A 52 -7.70 7.53 -5.87
C PRO A 52 -7.83 8.90 -5.21
N HIS A 53 -8.20 8.90 -3.93
CA HIS A 53 -8.33 10.09 -3.12
C HIS A 53 -6.98 10.82 -3.01
N SER A 54 -6.99 12.16 -3.00
CA SER A 54 -5.77 12.98 -2.95
C SER A 54 -4.91 12.80 -1.70
N CYS A 55 -5.38 12.05 -0.70
CA CYS A 55 -4.66 11.80 0.55
C CYS A 55 -3.40 10.94 0.35
N ILE A 56 -3.28 10.22 -0.77
CA ILE A 56 -2.08 9.45 -1.11
C ILE A 56 -1.09 10.24 -1.99
N GLY A 57 -1.34 11.53 -2.24
CA GLY A 57 -0.47 12.38 -3.05
C GLY A 57 -0.35 11.90 -4.50
N LEU A 58 0.89 11.74 -4.98
CA LEU A 58 1.20 11.28 -6.33
C LEU A 58 1.26 9.74 -6.45
N ALA A 59 0.99 9.01 -5.37
CA ALA A 59 1.02 7.55 -5.39
C ALA A 59 -0.06 7.00 -6.34
N ARG A 60 0.28 5.91 -7.02
CA ARG A 60 -0.66 5.18 -7.86
C ARG A 60 -1.40 4.15 -7.03
N ARG A 61 -2.59 3.74 -7.50
CA ARG A 61 -3.39 2.69 -6.86
C ARG A 61 -3.56 1.50 -7.80
N MET A 62 -3.30 0.31 -7.28
CA MET A 62 -3.77 -0.96 -7.82
C MET A 62 -4.90 -1.47 -6.94
N MET A 63 -6.06 -1.68 -7.55
CA MET A 63 -7.24 -2.21 -6.88
C MET A 63 -7.18 -3.73 -6.80
N VAL A 64 -7.39 -4.30 -5.63
CA VAL A 64 -7.49 -5.75 -5.48
C VAL A 64 -8.96 -6.18 -5.60
N PRO A 65 -9.30 -7.12 -6.49
CA PRO A 65 -10.68 -7.53 -6.73
C PRO A 65 -11.28 -8.39 -5.61
N SER A 66 -10.45 -9.08 -4.81
CA SER A 66 -10.86 -9.86 -3.63
C SER A 66 -9.66 -10.15 -2.72
N LEU A 67 -9.90 -10.41 -1.43
CA LEU A 67 -8.82 -10.70 -0.46
C LEU A 67 -7.90 -11.85 -0.91
N ASP A 68 -8.44 -12.91 -1.49
CA ASP A 68 -7.64 -14.05 -1.97
C ASP A 68 -6.69 -13.71 -3.14
N LYS A 69 -6.91 -12.55 -3.79
CA LYS A 69 -6.12 -12.05 -4.91
C LYS A 69 -5.04 -11.05 -4.51
N GLN A 70 -4.96 -10.64 -3.25
CA GLN A 70 -3.99 -9.64 -2.82
C GLN A 70 -2.55 -10.06 -3.13
N GLY A 71 -2.16 -11.29 -2.81
CA GLY A 71 -0.81 -11.79 -3.13
C GLY A 71 -0.49 -11.79 -4.63
N ASP A 72 -1.47 -12.16 -5.48
CA ASP A 72 -1.31 -12.14 -6.94
C ASP A 72 -1.09 -10.68 -7.43
N VAL A 73 -1.87 -9.73 -6.90
CA VAL A 73 -1.75 -8.30 -7.25
C VAL A 73 -0.46 -7.69 -6.71
N MET A 74 0.03 -8.11 -5.55
CA MET A 74 1.34 -7.70 -5.04
C MET A 74 2.46 -8.11 -6.00
N VAL A 75 2.43 -9.36 -6.48
CA VAL A 75 3.40 -9.84 -7.49
C VAL A 75 3.29 -9.04 -8.78
N GLU A 76 2.08 -8.81 -9.28
CA GLU A 76 1.82 -8.00 -10.47
C GLU A 76 2.34 -6.56 -10.31
N CYS A 77 2.15 -5.97 -9.12
CA CYS A 77 2.66 -4.63 -8.80
C CYS A 77 4.18 -4.58 -8.95
N VAL A 78 4.92 -5.55 -8.43
CA VAL A 78 6.38 -5.59 -8.60
C VAL A 78 6.75 -5.74 -10.07
N GLN A 79 6.12 -6.68 -10.77
CA GLN A 79 6.46 -7.03 -12.15
C GLN A 79 6.16 -5.91 -13.15
N ASN A 80 5.01 -5.26 -13.02
CA ASN A 80 4.51 -4.32 -14.03
C ASN A 80 4.72 -2.85 -13.65
N HIS A 81 4.84 -2.54 -12.36
CA HIS A 81 4.91 -1.16 -11.88
C HIS A 81 6.27 -0.79 -11.29
N THR A 82 7.14 -1.76 -11.03
CA THR A 82 8.50 -1.61 -10.45
C THR A 82 8.57 -0.49 -9.39
N PRO A 83 7.76 -0.58 -8.33
CA PRO A 83 7.68 0.46 -7.31
C PRO A 83 8.97 0.52 -6.51
N HIS A 84 9.38 1.73 -6.09
CA HIS A 84 10.37 1.87 -5.02
C HIS A 84 9.75 1.51 -3.66
N VAL A 85 8.45 1.80 -3.49
CA VAL A 85 7.68 1.48 -2.28
C VAL A 85 6.32 0.92 -2.68
N MET A 86 6.01 -0.28 -2.22
CA MET A 86 4.65 -0.82 -2.22
C MET A 86 4.02 -0.56 -0.85
N VAL A 87 2.79 -0.07 -0.85
CA VAL A 87 1.99 0.14 0.36
C VAL A 87 0.77 -0.78 0.29
N ILE A 88 0.51 -1.51 1.37
CA ILE A 88 -0.68 -2.36 1.52
C ILE A 88 -1.39 -1.99 2.81
N ASP A 89 -2.68 -2.27 2.90
CA ASP A 89 -3.50 -1.97 4.08
C ASP A 89 -3.23 -2.97 5.21
N GLU A 90 -3.51 -4.24 4.94
CA GLU A 90 -3.33 -5.32 5.91
C GLU A 90 -2.59 -6.51 5.28
N ILE A 91 -1.90 -7.27 6.14
CA ILE A 91 -1.29 -8.55 5.80
C ILE A 91 -1.79 -9.61 6.78
N GLY A 92 -2.51 -10.60 6.26
CA GLY A 92 -3.22 -11.59 7.06
C GLY A 92 -3.04 -13.03 6.59
N ARG A 93 -2.47 -13.26 5.40
CA ARG A 93 -2.39 -14.61 4.80
C ARG A 93 -0.96 -14.99 4.42
N PRO A 94 -0.59 -16.30 4.50
CA PRO A 94 0.77 -16.74 4.15
C PRO A 94 1.22 -16.36 2.74
N ARG A 95 0.30 -16.29 1.77
CA ARG A 95 0.63 -15.88 0.40
C ARG A 95 1.08 -14.43 0.30
N GLU A 96 0.48 -13.54 1.09
CA GLU A 96 0.84 -12.13 1.13
C GLU A 96 2.21 -11.95 1.78
N VAL A 97 2.50 -12.72 2.85
CA VAL A 97 3.81 -12.71 3.52
C VAL A 97 4.93 -13.18 2.59
N ASN A 98 4.68 -14.22 1.79
CA ASN A 98 5.68 -14.70 0.82
C ASN A 98 5.89 -13.72 -0.36
N ALA A 99 4.96 -12.80 -0.58
CA ALA A 99 5.04 -11.80 -1.63
C ALA A 99 5.66 -10.47 -1.16
N ALA A 100 5.81 -10.26 0.16
CA ALA A 100 6.34 -9.05 0.79
C ALA A 100 7.85 -9.13 1.04
#